data_AF-A0A1Y3T4C7-F1
#
_entry.id   AF-A0A1Y3T4C7-F1
#
_cell.length_a   1.000
_cell.length_b   1.000
_cell.length_c   1.000
_cell.angle_alpha   90.00
_cell.angle_beta   90.00
_cell.angle_gamma   90.00
#
_symmetry.space_group_name_H-M   'P 1'
#
loop_
_entity.id
_entity.type
_entity.pdbx_description
1 polymer ?
#
loop_
_entity_poly.entity_id
_entity_poly.type
_entity_poly.pdbx_seq_one_letter_code
_entity_poly.pdbx_strand_id
1 'polypeptide(L)'
;MIQGLLAAVAVILRFAFLFGIYYLIKGLLLLSGRRLPLRGMGDMSKEDWEKWASGEGRVCLYWAGVLLLASACFFLLKTISYILVLAVCVLLVLGYVKRVRNNIKYRK
;
A
#
# COMPACT_ATOMS: atom_id res chain seq x y z
N MET A 1 16.09 -13.64 12.49
CA MET A 1 15.21 -14.08 11.37
C MET A 1 13.99 -13.19 11.15
N ILE A 2 13.20 -12.86 12.18
CA ILE A 2 11.92 -12.10 12.04
C ILE A 2 12.11 -10.69 11.44
N GLN A 3 13.16 -9.96 11.82
CA GLN A 3 13.44 -8.62 11.29
C GLN A 3 13.80 -8.62 9.79
N GLY A 4 14.49 -9.67 9.31
CA GLY A 4 14.81 -9.83 7.89
C GLY A 4 13.55 -10.10 7.06
N LEU A 5 12.63 -10.91 7.58
CA LEU A 5 11.34 -11.19 6.94
C LEU A 5 10.48 -9.91 6.84
N LEU A 6 10.41 -9.12 7.91
CA LEU A 6 9.68 -7.84 7.91
C LEU A 6 10.26 -6.83 6.90
N ALA A 7 11.58 -6.77 6.79
CA ALA A 7 12.25 -5.91 5.80
C ALA A 7 11.95 -6.37 4.37
N ALA A 8 12.02 -7.68 4.09
CA ALA A 8 11.69 -8.24 2.79
C ALA A 8 10.24 -7.96 2.39
N VAL A 9 9.28 -8.18 3.31
CA VAL A 9 7.85 -7.87 3.10
C VAL A 9 7.65 -6.38 2.80
N ALA A 10 8.33 -5.49 3.52
CA ALA A 10 8.24 -4.05 3.25
C ALA A 10 8.78 -3.66 1.86
N VAL A 11 9.85 -4.31 1.39
CA VAL A 11 10.40 -4.11 0.04
C VAL A 11 9.42 -4.62 -1.01
N ILE A 12 8.90 -5.84 -0.86
CA ILE A 12 7.91 -6.43 -1.77
C ILE A 12 6.68 -5.53 -1.89
N LEU A 13 6.19 -4.97 -0.79
CA LEU A 13 5.04 -4.07 -0.79
C LEU A 13 5.31 -2.72 -1.47
N ARG A 14 6.53 -2.18 -1.37
CA ARG A 14 6.92 -0.96 -2.13
C ARG A 14 6.90 -1.23 -3.63
N PHE A 15 7.41 -2.38 -4.05
CA PHE A 15 7.29 -2.81 -5.44
C PHE A 15 5.83 -3.03 -5.83
N ALA A 16 5.03 -3.68 -5.00
CA ALA A 16 3.60 -3.87 -5.25
C ALA A 16 2.87 -2.54 -5.47
N PHE A 17 3.16 -1.52 -4.67
CA PHE A 17 2.60 -0.17 -4.85
C PHE A 17 3.00 0.46 -6.19
N LEU A 18 4.29 0.40 -6.55
CA LEU A 18 4.79 0.91 -7.84
C LEU A 18 4.18 0.16 -9.02
N PHE A 19 4.09 -1.17 -8.95
CA PHE A 19 3.41 -1.98 -9.95
C PHE A 19 1.91 -1.65 -10.02
N GLY A 20 1.27 -1.41 -8.89
CA GLY A 20 -0.13 -1.00 -8.82
C GLY A 20 -0.37 0.31 -9.59
N ILE A 21 0.48 1.33 -9.38
CA ILE A 21 0.43 2.58 -10.15
C ILE A 21 0.68 2.32 -11.64
N TYR A 22 1.68 1.51 -11.98
CA TYR A 22 1.98 1.17 -13.37
C TYR A 22 0.78 0.51 -14.07
N TYR A 23 0.16 -0.49 -13.44
CA TYR A 23 -1.03 -1.16 -13.98
C TYR A 23 -2.23 -0.21 -14.05
N LEU A 24 -2.37 0.74 -13.12
CA LEU A 24 -3.41 1.75 -13.16
C LEU A 24 -3.26 2.63 -14.40
N ILE A 25 -2.05 3.17 -14.63
CA ILE A 25 -1.74 4.02 -15.77
C ILE A 25 -1.91 3.23 -17.08
N LYS A 26 -1.35 2.02 -17.16
CA LYS A 26 -1.48 1.14 -18.33
C LYS A 26 -2.95 0.84 -18.63
N GLY A 27 -3.74 0.51 -17.61
CA GLY A 27 -5.17 0.22 -17.75
C GLY A 27 -5.97 1.42 -18.25
N LEU A 28 -5.73 2.60 -17.69
CA LEU A 28 -6.36 3.85 -18.14
C LEU A 28 -6.00 4.20 -19.59
N LEU A 29 -4.72 4.07 -19.97
CA LEU A 29 -4.27 4.35 -21.34
C LEU A 29 -4.86 3.36 -22.37
N LEU A 30 -4.98 2.09 -22.00
CA LEU A 30 -5.61 1.08 -22.86
C LEU A 30 -7.10 1.35 -23.04
N LEU A 31 -7.81 1.72 -21.96
CA LEU A 31 -9.23 2.05 -22.01
C LEU A 31 -9.51 3.39 -22.71
N SER A 32 -8.55 4.33 -22.72
CA SER A 32 -8.67 5.59 -23.46
C SER A 32 -8.48 5.42 -24.97
N GLY A 33 -8.30 4.19 -25.48
CA GLY A 33 -8.09 3.91 -26.90
C GLY A 33 -6.72 4.36 -27.42
N ARG A 34 -5.76 4.72 -26.54
CA ARG A 34 -4.40 5.05 -27.00
C ARG A 34 -3.69 3.78 -27.43
N ARG A 35 -3.17 3.77 -28.65
CA ARG A 35 -2.26 2.72 -29.11
C ARG A 35 -0.94 2.85 -28.35
N LEU A 36 -0.68 1.88 -27.49
CA LEU A 36 0.62 1.74 -26.84
C LEU A 36 1.57 1.07 -27.85
N PRO A 37 2.83 1.52 -27.96
CA PRO A 37 3.83 0.88 -28.81
C PRO A 37 4.25 -0.45 -28.18
N LEU A 38 3.37 -1.45 -28.27
CA LEU A 38 3.60 -2.80 -27.79
C LEU A 38 4.26 -3.62 -28.90
N ARG A 39 5.34 -4.30 -28.53
CA ARG A 39 6.12 -5.12 -29.44
C ARG A 39 5.23 -6.27 -29.95
N GLY A 40 5.10 -6.42 -31.27
CA GLY A 40 4.30 -7.49 -31.90
C GLY A 40 2.85 -7.15 -32.23
N MET A 41 2.41 -5.90 -32.08
CA MET A 41 1.04 -5.46 -32.40
C MET A 41 0.94 -4.56 -33.65
N GLY A 42 1.98 -4.49 -34.47
CA GLY A 42 2.04 -3.64 -35.67
C GLY A 42 0.97 -3.95 -36.72
N ASP A 43 0.59 -5.22 -36.84
CA ASP A 43 -0.35 -5.70 -37.87
C ASP A 43 -1.79 -5.87 -37.38
N MET A 44 -2.10 -5.45 -36.14
CA MET A 44 -3.42 -5.65 -35.56
C MET A 44 -4.43 -4.63 -36.12
N SER A 45 -5.59 -5.13 -36.55
CA SER A 45 -6.70 -4.29 -37.02
C SER A 45 -7.16 -3.34 -35.91
N LYS A 46 -7.80 -2.22 -36.27
CA LYS A 46 -8.29 -1.25 -35.29
C LYS A 46 -9.33 -1.85 -34.35
N GLU A 47 -10.25 -2.67 -34.87
CA GLU A 47 -11.28 -3.34 -34.05
C GLU A 47 -10.68 -4.39 -33.11
N ASP A 48 -9.71 -5.18 -33.58
CA ASP A 48 -9.06 -6.19 -32.74
C ASP A 48 -8.23 -5.54 -31.63
N TRP A 49 -7.57 -4.41 -31.94
CA TRP A 49 -6.86 -3.61 -30.95
C TRP A 49 -7.81 -3.09 -29.86
N GLU A 50 -8.96 -2.53 -30.24
CA GLU A 50 -9.92 -1.98 -29.27
C GLU A 50 -10.51 -3.08 -28.38
N LYS A 51 -10.85 -4.24 -28.93
CA LYS A 51 -11.30 -5.40 -28.16
C LYS A 51 -10.23 -5.88 -27.20
N TRP A 52 -9.00 -6.07 -27.68
CA TRP A 52 -7.88 -6.52 -26.85
C TRP A 52 -7.54 -5.50 -25.74
N ALA A 53 -7.42 -4.22 -26.09
CA ALA A 53 -7.11 -3.15 -25.16
C ALA A 53 -8.20 -2.99 -24.08
N SER A 54 -9.47 -3.18 -24.43
CA SER A 54 -10.56 -3.15 -23.45
C SER A 54 -10.47 -4.30 -22.43
N GLY A 55 -10.08 -5.50 -22.87
CA GLY A 55 -9.90 -6.67 -22.01
C GLY A 55 -8.68 -6.52 -21.10
N GLU A 56 -7.52 -6.27 -21.71
CA GLU A 56 -6.25 -6.06 -21.00
C GLU A 56 -6.33 -4.86 -20.05
N GLY A 57 -7.03 -3.79 -20.45
CA GLY A 57 -7.23 -2.60 -19.65
C GLY A 57 -8.00 -2.89 -18.36
N ARG A 58 -9.08 -3.69 -18.42
CA ARG A 58 -9.84 -4.13 -17.24
C ARG A 58 -9.01 -5.01 -16.32
N VAL A 59 -8.23 -5.95 -16.87
CA VAL A 59 -7.33 -6.80 -16.10
C VAL A 59 -6.26 -5.98 -15.39
N CYS A 60 -5.67 -4.99 -16.09
CA CYS A 60 -4.72 -4.06 -15.50
C CYS A 60 -5.35 -3.26 -14.35
N LEU A 61 -6.57 -2.71 -14.52
CA LEU A 61 -7.26 -2.01 -13.44
C LEU A 61 -7.58 -2.90 -12.24
N TYR A 62 -7.96 -4.16 -12.47
CA TYR A 62 -8.18 -5.12 -11.39
C TYR A 62 -6.91 -5.35 -10.56
N TRP A 63 -5.79 -5.64 -11.22
CA TRP A 63 -4.50 -5.82 -10.55
C TRP A 63 -4.01 -4.56 -9.86
N ALA A 64 -4.20 -3.39 -10.49
CA ALA A 64 -3.92 -2.10 -9.86
C ALA A 64 -4.68 -1.93 -8.55
N GLY A 65 -5.99 -2.22 -8.56
CA GLY A 65 -6.84 -2.19 -7.37
C GLY A 65 -6.30 -3.10 -6.27
N VAL A 66 -6.06 -4.37 -6.57
CA VAL A 66 -5.54 -5.36 -5.61
C VAL A 66 -4.22 -4.91 -4.98
N LEU A 67 -3.26 -4.47 -5.80
CA LEU A 67 -1.93 -4.06 -5.34
C LEU A 67 -1.95 -2.78 -4.49
N LEU A 68 -2.79 -1.81 -4.88
CA LEU A 68 -2.96 -0.56 -4.12
C LEU A 68 -3.70 -0.79 -2.80
N LEU A 69 -4.76 -1.61 -2.80
CA LEU A 69 -5.48 -2.01 -1.58
C LEU A 69 -4.57 -2.76 -0.61
N ALA A 70 -3.80 -3.74 -1.09
CA ALA A 70 -2.85 -4.47 -0.26
C ALA A 70 -1.82 -3.53 0.39
N SER A 71 -1.33 -2.55 -0.37
CA SER A 71 -0.40 -1.53 0.12
C SER A 71 -1.05 -0.61 1.17
N ALA A 72 -2.28 -0.16 0.93
CA ALA A 72 -3.04 0.69 1.84
C ALA A 72 -3.37 -0.03 3.16
N CYS A 73 -3.82 -1.29 3.11
CA CYS A 73 -4.08 -2.10 4.29
C CYS A 73 -2.84 -2.26 5.17
N PHE A 74 -1.67 -2.49 4.57
CA PHE A 74 -0.42 -2.57 5.33
C PHE A 74 -0.02 -1.25 5.98
N PHE A 75 -0.22 -0.13 5.28
CA PHE A 75 0.04 1.21 5.83
C PHE A 75 -0.88 1.51 7.03
N LEU A 76 -2.16 1.17 6.93
CA LEU A 76 -3.13 1.32 8.01
C LEU A 76 -2.76 0.46 9.22
N LEU A 77 -2.41 -0.82 9.00
CA LEU A 77 -1.95 -1.71 10.07
C LEU A 77 -0.72 -1.17 10.81
N LYS A 78 0.28 -0.64 10.07
CA LYS A 78 1.42 0.05 10.67
C LYS A 78 1.01 1.27 11.49
N THR A 79 0.12 2.08 10.94
CA THR A 79 -0.34 3.31 11.60
C THR A 79 -1.08 3.01 12.91
N ILE A 80 -1.95 2.00 12.90
CA ILE A 80 -2.66 1.53 14.11
C ILE A 80 -1.65 1.06 15.17
N SER A 81 -0.62 0.30 14.77
CA SER A 81 0.44 -0.14 15.69
C SER A 81 1.20 1.04 16.30
N TYR A 82 1.54 2.07 15.52
CA TYR A 82 2.18 3.28 16.05
C TYR A 82 1.29 4.03 17.05
N ILE A 83 -0.01 4.19 16.75
CA ILE A 83 -0.96 4.83 17.66
C ILE A 83 -1.04 4.05 18.98
N LEU A 84 -1.09 2.72 18.92
CA LEU A 84 -1.12 1.87 20.10
C LEU A 84 0.14 2.07 20.97
N VAL A 85 1.33 2.09 20.35
CA VAL A 85 2.60 2.33 21.06
C VAL A 85 2.60 3.70 21.73
N LEU A 86 2.14 4.74 21.01
CA LEU A 86 2.06 6.09 21.54
C LEU A 86 1.10 6.18 22.74
N ALA A 87 -0.06 5.52 22.65
CA ALA A 87 -1.02 5.44 23.75
C ALA A 87 -0.43 4.74 24.98
N VAL A 88 0.30 3.64 24.79
CA VAL A 88 1.01 2.94 25.88
C VAL A 88 2.05 3.84 26.53
N CYS A 89 2.85 4.57 25.74
CA CYS A 89 3.84 5.52 26.26
C CYS A 89 3.17 6.62 27.11
N VAL A 90 2.06 7.20 26.63
CA VAL A 90 1.31 8.23 27.37
C VAL A 90 0.75 7.68 28.68
N LEU A 91 0.16 6.48 28.67
CA LEU A 91 -0.35 5.83 29.88
C LEU A 91 0.76 5.54 30.90
N LEU A 92 1.94 5.12 30.44
CA LEU A 92 3.11 4.90 31.31
C LEU A 92 3.60 6.20 31.95
N VAL A 93 3.67 7.29 31.18
CA VAL A 93 4.06 8.62 31.71
C VAL A 93 3.05 9.09 32.74
N LEU A 94 1.75 9.00 32.45
CA LEU A 94 0.69 9.37 33.41
C LEU A 94 0.75 8.52 34.68
N GLY A 95 0.96 7.21 34.53
CA GLY A 95 1.14 6.29 35.65
C GLY A 95 2.38 6.61 36.50
N TYR A 96 3.49 6.96 35.86
CA TYR A 96 4.73 7.35 36.53
C TYR A 96 4.56 8.67 37.30
N VAL A 97 3.98 9.69 36.67
CA VAL A 97 3.66 10.98 37.33
C VAL A 97 2.76 10.76 38.55
N LYS A 98 1.74 9.90 38.43
CA LYS A 98 0.85 9.55 39.55
C LYS A 98 1.62 8.85 40.68
N ARG A 99 2.55 7.95 40.35
CA ARG A 99 3.40 7.24 41.31
C ARG A 99 4.35 8.19 42.05
N VAL A 100 4.99 9.11 41.33
CA VAL A 100 5.86 10.15 41.91
C VAL A 100 5.05 11.06 42.85
N ARG A 101 3.88 11.52 42.42
CA ARG A 101 3.01 12.41 43.22
C ARG A 101 2.54 11.73 44.51
N ASN A 102 2.19 10.44 44.45
CA ASN A 102 1.86 9.66 45.65
C ASN A 102 3.08 9.51 46.57
N ASN A 103 4.24 9.13 46.04
CA ASN A 103 5.45 8.98 46.85
C ASN A 103 5.86 10.28 47.58
N ILE A 104 5.63 11.45 46.98
CA ILE A 104 5.86 12.74 47.64
C ILE A 104 4.81 13.01 48.73
N LYS A 105 3.54 12.68 48.47
CA LYS A 105 2.43 12.96 49.39
C LYS A 105 2.48 12.14 50.67
N TYR A 106 2.97 10.89 50.61
CA TYR A 106 3.07 9.98 51.74
C TYR A 106 4.48 9.89 52.37
N ARG A 107 5.41 10.77 51.96
CA ARG A 107 6.76 10.91 52.56
C ARG A 107 6.84 11.96 53.69
N LYS A 108 5.75 12.68 53.95
CA LYS A 108 5.58 13.54 55.12
C LYS A 108 4.92 12.75 56.24
#